data_AF-A0A9P0KH59-F1
#
_entry.id   AF-A0A9P0KH59-F1
#
_cell.length_a   1.000
_cell.length_b   1.000
_cell.length_c   1.000
_cell.angle_alpha   90.00
_cell.angle_beta   90.00
_cell.angle_gamma   90.00
#
_symmetry.space_group_name_H-M   'P 1'
#
loop_
_entity.id
_entity.type
_entity.pdbx_description
1 polymer ?
#
loop_
_entity_poly.entity_id
_entity_poly.type
_entity_poly.pdbx_seq_one_letter_code
_entity_poly.pdbx_strand_id
1 'polypeptide(L)'
;MQWRRNEETQSSLKKSIVKLDSAFIHYLIKELCLNTFYRTHFINKWTSSLHKRLLIILKSTTCDLIDYNWNERVYEMVREKCELDHALSWLSTLGGAFSALGDYFPSCAEIAGKISINQLKLALRLGDPTIAARCRLFLALSLIQKKRFHLARKIILNEFQKAKDAVVVDHRLLNMCRGIWAKLQYEHKVYIERKCKAKAAYEQV
;
A
#
# COMPACT_ATOMS: atom_id res chain seq x y z
N MET A 1 -67.42 8.66 29.97
CA MET A 1 -66.02 8.83 29.51
C MET A 1 -65.59 7.59 28.74
N GLN A 2 -65.54 7.66 27.41
CA GLN A 2 -64.82 6.70 26.56
C GLN A 2 -64.55 7.40 25.22
N TRP A 3 -63.35 7.95 25.09
CA TRP A 3 -62.87 8.54 23.84
C TRP A 3 -62.41 7.42 22.91
N ARG A 4 -63.29 7.00 21.99
CA ARG A 4 -62.95 6.10 20.88
C ARG A 4 -62.23 6.94 19.81
N ARG A 5 -60.91 6.79 19.71
CA ARG A 5 -60.06 7.49 18.75
C ARG A 5 -60.08 6.72 17.43
N ASN A 6 -60.68 7.34 16.41
CA ASN A 6 -60.57 7.11 14.97
C ASN A 6 -59.69 5.93 14.54
N GLU A 7 -60.33 4.82 14.15
CA GLU A 7 -59.73 3.85 13.25
C GLU A 7 -59.59 4.48 11.87
N GLU A 8 -58.33 4.66 11.47
CA GLU A 8 -57.90 5.21 10.20
C GLU A 8 -58.50 4.41 9.03
N THR A 9 -59.27 5.11 8.21
CA THR A 9 -59.70 4.70 6.88
C THR A 9 -58.48 4.75 5.95
N GLN A 10 -57.61 3.74 5.98
CA GLN A 10 -56.59 3.57 4.93
C GLN A 10 -57.14 2.73 3.77
N SER A 11 -57.65 3.45 2.77
CA SER A 11 -57.91 2.95 1.42
C SER A 11 -56.73 2.09 0.91
N SER A 12 -57.02 0.86 0.51
CA SER A 12 -56.04 -0.11 0.03
C SER A 12 -55.48 0.28 -1.34
N LEU A 13 -54.45 1.14 -1.34
CA LEU A 13 -53.69 1.48 -2.54
C LEU A 13 -53.20 0.18 -3.22
N LYS A 14 -53.56 -0.04 -4.50
CA LYS A 14 -53.09 -1.18 -5.29
C LYS A 14 -51.55 -1.12 -5.41
N LYS A 15 -50.84 -2.11 -4.85
CA LYS A 15 -49.37 -2.17 -4.90
C LYS A 15 -48.91 -3.01 -6.09
N SER A 16 -47.99 -2.49 -6.89
CA SER A 16 -47.28 -3.26 -7.91
C SER A 16 -45.93 -3.68 -7.31
N ILE A 17 -45.69 -4.99 -7.22
CA ILE A 17 -44.48 -5.53 -6.59
C ILE A 17 -43.54 -6.07 -7.67
N VAL A 18 -42.32 -5.57 -7.69
CA VAL A 18 -41.22 -6.09 -8.53
C VAL A 18 -40.19 -6.70 -7.60
N LYS A 19 -39.89 -7.99 -7.79
CA LYS A 19 -38.82 -8.68 -7.08
C LYS A 19 -37.58 -8.65 -7.99
N LEU A 20 -36.52 -8.01 -7.53
CA LEU A 20 -35.28 -7.88 -8.29
C LEU A 20 -34.14 -8.48 -7.49
N ASP A 21 -33.20 -9.14 -8.16
CA ASP A 21 -31.93 -9.48 -7.55
C ASP A 21 -31.17 -8.19 -7.19
N SER A 22 -30.62 -8.14 -5.98
CA SER A 22 -29.77 -7.04 -5.53
C SER A 22 -28.63 -6.69 -6.49
N ALA A 23 -28.10 -7.64 -7.27
CA ALA A 23 -27.06 -7.37 -8.26
C ALA A 23 -27.52 -6.50 -9.44
N PHE A 24 -28.79 -6.63 -9.83
CA PHE A 24 -29.31 -5.98 -11.03
C PHE A 24 -29.86 -4.57 -10.77
N ILE A 25 -29.97 -4.13 -9.51
CA ILE A 25 -30.50 -2.80 -9.21
C ILE A 25 -29.62 -1.68 -9.76
N HIS A 26 -28.30 -1.84 -9.69
CA HIS A 26 -27.37 -0.85 -10.23
C HIS A 26 -27.60 -0.64 -11.73
N TYR A 27 -27.69 -1.73 -12.49
CA TYR A 27 -27.95 -1.68 -13.93
C TYR A 27 -29.33 -1.08 -14.25
N LEU A 28 -30.36 -1.47 -13.49
CA LEU A 28 -31.71 -0.91 -13.66
C LEU A 28 -31.72 0.60 -13.44
N ILE A 29 -31.13 1.09 -12.35
CA ILE A 29 -31.05 2.53 -12.05
C ILE A 29 -30.26 3.25 -13.15
N LYS A 30 -29.12 2.68 -13.55
CA LYS A 30 -28.27 3.24 -14.60
C LYS A 30 -29.04 3.41 -15.92
N GLU A 31 -29.78 2.39 -16.35
CA GLU A 31 -30.59 2.46 -17.58
C GLU A 31 -31.74 3.47 -17.47
N LEU A 32 -32.41 3.56 -16.30
CA LEU A 32 -33.46 4.56 -16.07
C LEU A 32 -32.91 6.01 -16.06
N CYS A 33 -31.67 6.19 -15.62
CA CYS A 33 -31.00 7.49 -15.68
C CYS A 33 -30.56 7.85 -17.10
N LEU A 34 -29.98 6.89 -17.83
CA LEU A 34 -29.39 7.12 -19.16
C LEU A 34 -30.44 7.25 -20.28
N ASN A 35 -31.52 6.46 -20.23
CA ASN A 35 -32.46 6.38 -21.34
C ASN A 35 -33.86 6.91 -20.96
N THR A 36 -34.20 8.09 -21.47
CA THR A 36 -35.48 8.77 -21.22
C THR A 36 -36.68 8.00 -21.76
N PHE A 37 -36.52 7.30 -22.89
CA PHE A 37 -37.56 6.45 -23.46
C PHE A 37 -37.82 5.24 -22.57
N TYR A 38 -36.77 4.53 -22.15
CA TYR A 38 -36.87 3.40 -21.23
C TYR A 38 -37.51 3.81 -19.90
N ARG A 39 -37.07 4.94 -19.33
CA ARG A 39 -37.67 5.51 -18.11
C ARG A 39 -39.15 5.79 -18.24
N THR A 40 -39.55 6.46 -19.32
CA THR A 40 -40.96 6.82 -19.56
C THR A 40 -41.81 5.56 -19.70
N HIS A 41 -41.32 4.55 -20.42
CA HIS A 41 -42.02 3.28 -20.59
C HIS A 41 -42.09 2.49 -19.27
N PHE A 42 -41.01 2.49 -18.48
CA PHE A 42 -40.96 1.86 -17.17
C PHE A 42 -41.97 2.49 -16.19
N ILE A 43 -41.97 3.83 -16.08
CA ILE A 43 -42.94 4.57 -15.27
C ILE A 43 -44.36 4.28 -15.76
N ASN A 44 -44.62 4.41 -17.06
CA ASN A 44 -45.95 4.17 -17.62
C ASN A 44 -46.44 2.73 -17.41
N LYS A 45 -45.55 1.73 -17.42
CA LYS A 45 -45.91 0.33 -17.18
C LYS A 45 -46.24 0.06 -15.71
N TRP A 46 -45.49 0.65 -14.79
CA TRP A 46 -45.57 0.32 -13.37
C TRP A 46 -46.40 1.31 -12.53
N THR A 47 -46.70 2.49 -13.07
CA THR A 47 -47.45 3.57 -12.40
C THR A 47 -48.64 4.10 -13.21
N SER A 48 -49.18 3.32 -14.16
CA SER A 48 -50.27 3.74 -15.08
C SER A 48 -51.59 4.15 -14.41
N SER A 49 -51.73 4.03 -13.08
CA SER A 49 -52.94 4.37 -12.33
C SER A 49 -52.56 5.29 -11.17
N LEU A 50 -53.36 6.36 -10.99
CA LEU A 50 -53.16 7.47 -10.04
C LEU A 50 -52.90 7.06 -8.57
N HIS A 51 -53.12 5.79 -8.22
CA HIS A 51 -53.00 5.24 -6.87
C HIS A 51 -52.14 3.97 -6.78
N LYS A 52 -51.35 3.65 -7.82
CA LYS A 52 -50.44 2.49 -7.80
C LYS A 52 -49.06 2.87 -7.27
N ARG A 53 -48.68 2.30 -6.12
CA ARG A 53 -47.31 2.39 -5.60
C ARG A 53 -46.48 1.22 -6.14
N LEU A 54 -45.31 1.53 -6.73
CA LEU A 54 -44.31 0.53 -7.10
C LEU A 54 -43.47 0.19 -5.86
N LEU A 55 -43.43 -1.09 -5.50
CA LEU A 55 -42.56 -1.64 -4.46
C LEU A 55 -41.52 -2.53 -5.11
N ILE A 56 -40.24 -2.15 -5.02
CA ILE A 56 -39.12 -2.98 -5.46
C ILE A 56 -38.59 -3.75 -4.24
N ILE A 57 -38.73 -5.06 -4.26
CA ILE A 57 -38.22 -5.95 -3.22
C ILE A 57 -36.90 -6.53 -3.73
N LEU A 58 -35.81 -6.18 -3.05
CA LEU A 58 -34.49 -6.74 -3.31
C LEU A 58 -34.39 -8.12 -2.68
N LYS A 59 -34.06 -9.11 -3.51
CA LYS A 59 -33.69 -10.43 -3.06
C LYS A 59 -32.17 -10.51 -2.95
N SER A 60 -31.71 -11.26 -1.96
CA SER A 60 -30.31 -11.70 -1.93
C SER A 60 -29.97 -12.39 -3.23
N THR A 61 -28.76 -12.11 -3.73
CA THR A 61 -28.21 -12.73 -4.92
C THR A 61 -28.23 -14.24 -4.77
N THR A 62 -28.68 -14.96 -5.81
CA THR A 62 -28.68 -16.43 -5.79
C THR A 62 -27.28 -17.03 -5.96
N CYS A 63 -26.31 -16.24 -6.41
CA CYS A 63 -24.92 -16.61 -6.55
C CYS A 63 -24.00 -15.50 -6.02
N ASP A 64 -22.87 -15.89 -5.46
CA ASP A 64 -21.80 -14.96 -5.14
C ASP A 64 -21.22 -14.42 -6.45
N LEU A 65 -21.36 -13.12 -6.67
CA LEU A 65 -20.73 -12.44 -7.79
C LEU A 65 -19.23 -12.29 -7.49
N ILE A 66 -18.47 -13.29 -7.91
CA ILE A 66 -17.02 -13.23 -7.86
C ILE A 66 -16.54 -12.27 -8.94
N ASP A 67 -15.95 -11.15 -8.52
CA ASP A 67 -15.26 -10.25 -9.44
C ASP A 67 -13.90 -10.83 -9.78
N TYR A 68 -13.84 -11.62 -10.86
CA TYR A 68 -12.61 -12.26 -11.32
C TYR A 68 -11.51 -11.24 -11.65
N ASN A 69 -11.88 -10.06 -12.15
CA ASN A 69 -10.91 -9.03 -12.52
C ASN A 69 -10.25 -8.43 -11.26
N TRP A 70 -11.03 -8.16 -10.21
CA TRP A 70 -10.48 -7.71 -8.94
C TRP A 70 -9.75 -8.84 -8.21
N ASN A 71 -10.23 -10.08 -8.32
CA ASN A 71 -9.53 -11.23 -7.75
C ASN A 71 -8.14 -11.41 -8.36
N GLU A 72 -7.99 -11.27 -9.68
CA GLU A 72 -6.69 -11.33 -10.36
C GLU A 72 -5.75 -10.22 -9.88
N ARG A 73 -6.24 -8.98 -9.79
CA ARG A 73 -5.45 -7.84 -9.27
C ARG A 73 -5.01 -8.05 -7.82
N VAL A 74 -5.90 -8.54 -6.97
CA VAL A 74 -5.58 -8.85 -5.57
C VAL A 74 -4.55 -9.97 -5.49
N TYR A 75 -4.71 -11.01 -6.31
CA TYR A 75 -3.77 -12.12 -6.39
C TYR A 75 -2.36 -11.63 -6.75
N GLU A 76 -2.22 -10.77 -7.75
CA GLU A 76 -0.93 -10.17 -8.12
C GLU A 76 -0.34 -9.36 -6.97
N MET A 77 -1.12 -8.49 -6.32
CA MET A 77 -0.64 -7.68 -5.19
C MET A 77 -0.20 -8.53 -4.00
N VAL A 78 -0.95 -9.58 -3.66
CA VAL A 78 -0.58 -10.51 -2.56
C VAL A 78 0.70 -11.25 -2.91
N ARG A 79 0.82 -11.74 -4.15
CA ARG A 79 2.04 -12.42 -4.60
C ARG A 79 3.26 -11.49 -4.50
N GLU A 80 3.13 -10.25 -4.97
CA GLU A 80 4.19 -9.25 -4.87
C GLU A 80 4.57 -8.92 -3.42
N LYS A 81 3.59 -8.85 -2.52
CA LYS A 81 3.83 -8.63 -1.10
C LYS A 81 4.59 -9.81 -0.48
N CYS A 82 4.22 -11.04 -0.82
CA CYS A 82 4.92 -12.24 -0.37
C CYS A 82 6.38 -12.27 -0.84
N GLU A 83 6.64 -11.95 -2.11
CA GLU A 83 7.99 -11.87 -2.66
C GLU A 83 8.83 -10.78 -1.97
N LEU A 84 8.23 -9.62 -1.72
CA LEU A 84 8.86 -8.52 -0.99
C LEU A 84 9.21 -8.92 0.45
N ASP A 85 8.28 -9.55 1.17
CA ASP A 85 8.50 -10.01 2.54
C ASP A 85 9.56 -11.11 2.61
N HIS A 86 9.55 -12.03 1.65
CA HIS A 86 10.58 -13.05 1.52
C HIS A 86 11.95 -12.41 1.30
N ALA A 87 12.08 -11.48 0.37
CA ALA A 87 13.34 -10.80 0.10
C ALA A 87 13.83 -9.95 1.29
N LEU A 88 12.93 -9.31 2.04
CA LEU A 88 13.28 -8.60 3.27
C LEU A 88 13.74 -9.53 4.40
N SER A 89 13.14 -10.72 4.49
CA SER A 89 13.60 -11.76 5.41
C SER A 89 15.02 -12.20 5.05
N TRP A 90 15.30 -12.40 3.75
CA TRP A 90 16.65 -12.67 3.27
C TRP A 90 17.61 -11.53 3.62
N LEU A 91 17.24 -10.26 3.41
CA LEU A 91 18.08 -9.12 3.81
C LEU A 91 18.28 -9.00 5.32
N SER A 92 17.39 -9.54 6.16
CA SER A 92 17.59 -9.52 7.62
C SER A 92 18.65 -10.55 8.05
N THR A 93 18.66 -11.72 7.41
CA THR A 93 19.60 -12.81 7.72
C THR A 93 20.92 -12.68 6.97
N LEU A 94 20.83 -12.54 5.65
CA LEU A 94 21.99 -12.30 4.78
C LEU A 94 22.50 -10.87 4.87
N GLY A 95 21.70 -9.88 5.26
CA GLY A 95 22.20 -8.50 5.39
C GLY A 95 23.29 -8.38 6.46
N GLY A 96 23.29 -9.20 7.50
CA GLY A 96 24.44 -9.30 8.41
C GLY A 96 25.69 -9.83 7.69
N ALA A 97 25.54 -10.93 6.94
CA ALA A 97 26.63 -11.57 6.19
C ALA A 97 27.14 -10.69 5.02
N PHE A 98 26.27 -10.12 4.19
CA PHE A 98 26.61 -9.17 3.13
C PHE A 98 27.08 -7.83 3.69
N SER A 99 26.64 -7.43 4.89
CA SER A 99 27.22 -6.24 5.55
C SER A 99 28.67 -6.51 5.96
N ALA A 100 28.96 -7.69 6.51
CA ALA A 100 30.32 -8.09 6.85
C ALA A 100 31.19 -8.32 5.60
N LEU A 101 30.69 -9.07 4.61
CA LEU A 101 31.39 -9.35 3.36
C LEU A 101 31.58 -8.12 2.48
N GLY A 102 30.58 -7.23 2.43
CA GLY A 102 30.64 -6.01 1.61
C GLY A 102 31.67 -5.00 2.11
N ASP A 103 32.18 -5.15 3.34
CA ASP A 103 33.31 -4.37 3.83
C ASP A 103 34.65 -4.82 3.18
N TYR A 104 34.72 -6.06 2.66
CA TYR A 104 35.88 -6.65 1.99
C TYR A 104 35.71 -6.78 0.47
N PHE A 105 34.49 -7.03 0.01
CA PHE A 105 34.16 -7.31 -1.40
C PHE A 105 33.20 -6.25 -1.95
N PRO A 106 33.70 -5.26 -2.71
CA PRO A 106 32.87 -4.20 -3.29
C PRO A 106 31.73 -4.71 -4.18
N SER A 107 31.91 -5.86 -4.83
CA SER A 107 30.88 -6.52 -5.65
C SER A 107 29.64 -6.90 -4.83
N CYS A 108 29.83 -7.40 -3.61
CA CYS A 108 28.75 -7.74 -2.69
C CYS A 108 27.93 -6.50 -2.30
N ALA A 109 28.61 -5.38 -2.03
CA ALA A 109 27.95 -4.12 -1.72
C ALA A 109 27.14 -3.59 -2.92
N GLU A 110 27.63 -3.77 -4.16
CA GLU A 110 26.88 -3.38 -5.35
C GLU A 110 25.61 -4.22 -5.55
N ILE A 111 25.71 -5.53 -5.39
CA ILE A 111 24.56 -6.44 -5.50
C ILE A 111 23.52 -6.09 -4.43
N ALA A 112 23.93 -5.89 -3.18
CA ALA A 112 23.04 -5.49 -2.10
C ALA A 112 22.32 -4.16 -2.39
N GLY A 113 23.02 -3.19 -3.00
CA GLY A 113 22.43 -1.93 -3.44
C GLY A 113 21.37 -2.12 -4.53
N LYS A 114 21.65 -2.96 -5.54
CA LYS A 114 20.69 -3.29 -6.62
C LYS A 114 19.44 -3.96 -6.08
N ILE A 115 19.61 -4.94 -5.18
CA ILE A 115 18.49 -5.61 -4.50
C ILE A 115 17.65 -4.57 -3.75
N SER A 116 18.28 -3.72 -2.94
CA SER A 116 17.58 -2.69 -2.15
C SER A 116 16.76 -1.73 -3.02
N ILE A 117 17.26 -1.36 -4.21
CA ILE A 117 16.52 -0.52 -5.17
C ILE A 117 15.31 -1.25 -5.74
N ASN A 118 15.45 -2.53 -6.11
CA ASN A 118 14.33 -3.33 -6.61
C ASN A 118 13.25 -3.50 -5.54
N GLN A 119 13.64 -3.80 -4.30
CA GLN A 119 12.70 -3.89 -3.18
C GLN A 119 12.01 -2.54 -2.90
N LEU A 120 12.73 -1.42 -3.03
CA LEU A 120 12.13 -0.10 -2.89
C LEU A 120 11.06 0.17 -3.96
N LYS A 121 11.30 -0.21 -5.23
CA LYS A 121 10.30 -0.05 -6.29
C LYS A 121 9.02 -0.83 -5.99
N LEU A 122 9.17 -2.07 -5.50
CA LEU A 122 8.04 -2.91 -5.09
C LEU A 122 7.28 -2.29 -3.90
N ALA A 123 8.00 -1.85 -2.88
CA ALA A 123 7.42 -1.23 -1.69
C ALA A 123 6.63 0.05 -2.01
N LEU A 124 7.14 0.88 -2.92
CA LEU A 124 6.44 2.08 -3.38
C LEU A 124 5.18 1.72 -4.17
N ARG A 125 5.22 0.68 -5.02
CA ARG A 125 4.07 0.22 -5.78
C ARG A 125 2.97 -0.35 -4.88
N LEU A 126 3.34 -1.06 -3.82
CA LEU A 126 2.42 -1.59 -2.82
C LEU A 126 1.93 -0.54 -1.81
N GLY A 127 2.47 0.68 -1.86
CA GLY A 127 2.08 1.76 -0.96
C GLY A 127 2.47 1.54 0.51
N ASP A 128 3.50 0.73 0.79
CA ASP A 128 3.97 0.47 2.16
C ASP A 128 5.13 1.40 2.53
N PRO A 129 4.89 2.50 3.28
CA PRO A 129 5.92 3.46 3.64
C PRO A 129 6.95 2.88 4.60
N THR A 130 6.59 1.89 5.42
CA THR A 130 7.48 1.30 6.43
C THR A 130 8.53 0.43 5.76
N ILE A 131 8.12 -0.39 4.79
CA ILE A 131 9.04 -1.19 4.01
C ILE A 131 9.92 -0.30 3.12
N ALA A 132 9.34 0.73 2.51
CA ALA A 132 10.10 1.67 1.70
C ALA A 132 11.22 2.35 2.51
N ALA A 133 10.95 2.72 3.76
CA ALA A 133 11.98 3.27 4.65
C ALA A 133 13.11 2.28 4.93
N ARG A 134 12.78 1.02 5.25
CA ARG A 134 13.78 -0.04 5.46
C ARG A 134 14.63 -0.29 4.21
N CYS A 135 14.02 -0.33 3.03
CA CYS A 135 14.74 -0.49 1.76
C CYS A 135 15.72 0.67 1.51
N ARG A 136 15.32 1.91 1.80
CA ARG A 136 16.22 3.08 1.73
C ARG A 136 17.38 2.98 2.71
N LEU A 137 17.15 2.47 3.91
CA LEU A 137 18.21 2.25 4.90
C LEU A 137 19.20 1.14 4.46
N PHE A 138 18.72 0.05 3.87
CA PHE A 138 19.60 -0.98 3.28
C PHE A 138 20.42 -0.43 2.10
N LEU A 139 19.81 0.43 1.26
CA LEU A 139 20.55 1.16 0.23
C LEU A 139 21.64 2.05 0.85
N ALA A 140 21.34 2.78 1.93
CA ALA A 140 22.33 3.61 2.63
C ALA A 140 23.52 2.77 3.15
N LEU A 141 23.27 1.56 3.65
CA LEU A 141 24.32 0.64 4.08
C LEU A 141 25.25 0.24 2.92
N SER A 142 24.69 -0.11 1.76
CA SER A 142 25.47 -0.40 0.56
C SER A 142 26.32 0.80 0.10
N LEU A 143 25.79 2.02 0.27
CA LEU A 143 26.51 3.25 -0.07
C LEU A 143 27.68 3.51 0.88
N ILE A 144 27.53 3.22 2.17
CA ILE A 144 28.62 3.30 3.15
C ILE A 144 29.76 2.36 2.77
N GLN A 145 29.44 1.11 2.43
CA GLN A 145 30.43 0.12 1.98
C GLN A 145 31.18 0.57 0.72
N LYS A 146 30.46 1.22 -0.20
CA LYS A 146 31.02 1.82 -1.42
C LYS A 146 31.70 3.19 -1.20
N LYS A 147 31.91 3.59 0.06
CA LYS A 147 32.53 4.87 0.47
C LYS A 147 31.81 6.13 -0.05
N ARG A 148 30.52 6.00 -0.37
CA ARG A 148 29.63 7.10 -0.79
C ARG A 148 28.92 7.72 0.44
N PHE A 149 29.72 8.18 1.39
CA PHE A 149 29.24 8.59 2.72
C PHE A 149 28.23 9.75 2.69
N HIS A 150 28.41 10.73 1.81
CA HIS A 150 27.52 11.88 1.71
C HIS A 150 26.08 11.47 1.34
N LEU A 151 25.93 10.59 0.35
CA LEU A 151 24.62 10.09 -0.06
C LEU A 151 23.96 9.25 1.03
N ALA A 152 24.73 8.37 1.67
CA ALA A 152 24.23 7.56 2.78
C ALA A 152 23.73 8.45 3.94
N ARG A 153 24.50 9.48 4.31
CA ARG A 153 24.15 10.44 5.36
C ARG A 153 22.80 11.11 5.08
N LYS A 154 22.60 11.59 3.84
CA LYS A 154 21.36 12.25 3.43
C LYS A 154 20.15 11.33 3.57
N ILE A 155 20.28 10.07 3.14
CA ILE A 155 19.21 9.09 3.24
C ILE A 155 18.86 8.81 4.71
N ILE A 156 19.86 8.54 5.56
CA ILE A 156 19.64 8.19 6.97
C ILE A 156 18.94 9.34 7.71
N LEU A 157 19.41 10.58 7.52
CA LEU A 157 18.80 11.75 8.18
C LEU A 157 17.35 11.97 7.72
N ASN A 158 17.08 11.82 6.43
CA ASN A 158 15.74 11.97 5.89
C ASN A 158 14.77 10.92 6.45
N GLU A 159 15.17 9.65 6.49
CA GLU A 159 14.31 8.59 7.05
C GLU A 159 14.19 8.70 8.58
N PHE A 160 15.23 9.12 9.29
CA PHE A 160 15.16 9.38 10.74
C PHE A 160 14.18 10.50 11.08
N GLN A 161 14.25 11.63 10.35
CA GLN A 161 13.35 12.75 10.57
C GLN A 161 11.90 12.36 10.27
N LYS A 162 11.66 11.70 9.13
CA LYS A 162 10.32 11.18 8.78
C LYS A 162 9.77 10.20 9.82
N ALA A 163 10.60 9.31 10.34
CA ALA A 163 10.18 8.34 11.36
C ALA A 163 9.88 9.00 12.71
N LYS A 164 10.58 10.09 13.04
CA LYS A 164 10.38 10.87 14.26
C LYS A 164 9.10 11.72 14.20
N ASP A 165 8.80 12.29 13.03
CA ASP A 165 7.63 13.16 12.81
C ASP A 165 6.35 12.39 12.47
N ALA A 166 6.43 11.06 12.38
CA ALA A 166 5.29 10.21 12.10
C ALA A 166 4.26 10.22 13.25
N VAL A 167 2.97 10.13 12.91
CA VAL A 167 1.86 10.02 13.88
C VAL A 167 2.07 8.82 14.82
N VAL A 168 2.55 7.71 14.27
CA VAL A 168 2.94 6.52 15.03
C VAL A 168 4.44 6.32 14.85
N VAL A 169 5.19 6.40 15.94
CA VAL A 169 6.65 6.29 15.93
C VAL A 169 7.08 4.83 15.93
N ASP A 170 7.72 4.39 14.85
CA ASP A 170 8.36 3.07 14.77
C ASP A 170 9.75 3.11 15.43
N HIS A 171 9.82 2.71 16.69
CA HIS A 171 11.08 2.62 17.44
C HIS A 171 12.10 1.68 16.79
N ARG A 172 11.65 0.62 16.10
CA ARG A 172 12.55 -0.30 15.39
C ARG A 172 13.22 0.40 14.23
N LEU A 173 12.47 1.18 13.45
CA LEU A 173 13.02 1.99 12.35
C LEU A 173 14.02 3.04 12.86
N LEU A 174 13.71 3.72 13.96
CA LEU A 174 14.65 4.67 14.59
C LEU A 174 15.95 3.99 15.05
N ASN A 175 15.85 2.79 15.62
CA ASN A 175 17.03 2.01 16.02
C ASN A 175 17.85 1.57 14.81
N MET A 176 17.21 1.20 13.69
CA MET A 176 17.92 0.92 12.44
C MET A 176 18.69 2.15 11.95
N CYS A 177 18.07 3.34 11.95
CA CYS A 177 18.74 4.59 11.58
C CYS A 177 19.96 4.86 12.46
N ARG A 178 19.83 4.70 13.79
CA ARG A 178 20.94 4.89 14.74
C ARG A 178 22.07 3.90 14.51
N GLY A 179 21.76 2.63 14.30
CA GLY A 179 22.76 1.60 14.04
C GLY A 179 23.54 1.86 12.75
N ILE A 180 22.85 2.22 11.66
CA ILE A 180 23.49 2.53 10.38
C ILE A 180 24.30 3.84 10.48
N TRP A 181 23.83 4.82 11.25
CA TRP A 181 24.57 6.05 11.51
C TRP A 181 25.90 5.78 12.23
N ALA A 182 25.88 4.93 13.26
CA ALA A 182 27.10 4.52 13.96
C ALA A 182 28.09 3.84 12.99
N LYS A 183 27.61 2.94 12.12
CA LYS A 183 28.46 2.32 11.09
C LYS A 183 29.01 3.35 10.09
N LEU A 184 28.20 4.34 9.67
CA LEU A 184 28.68 5.43 8.81
C LEU A 184 29.82 6.22 9.45
N GLN A 185 29.68 6.59 10.72
CA GLN A 185 30.70 7.36 11.45
C GLN A 185 32.01 6.57 11.55
N TYR A 186 31.93 5.29 11.92
CA TYR A 186 33.08 4.41 12.02
C TYR A 186 33.81 4.27 10.67
N GLU A 187 33.08 3.89 9.62
CA GLU A 187 33.66 3.66 8.29
C GLU A 187 34.26 4.93 7.67
N HIS A 188 33.65 6.08 7.93
CA HIS A 188 34.17 7.37 7.48
C HIS A 188 35.47 7.73 8.20
N LYS A 189 35.55 7.50 9.51
CA LYS A 189 36.78 7.72 10.30
C LYS A 189 37.92 6.84 9.79
N VAL A 190 37.67 5.53 9.64
CA VAL A 190 38.66 4.57 9.11
C VAL A 190 39.12 4.96 7.70
N TYR A 191 38.20 5.43 6.84
CA TYR A 191 38.52 5.89 5.50
C TYR A 191 39.46 7.12 5.51
N ILE A 192 39.19 8.11 6.36
CA ILE A 192 40.05 9.29 6.51
C ILE A 192 41.44 8.89 7.00
N GLU A 193 41.53 8.06 8.04
CA GLU A 193 42.81 7.61 8.60
C GLU A 193 43.67 6.89 7.54
N ARG A 194 43.08 5.99 6.76
CA ARG A 194 43.76 5.31 5.65
C ARG A 194 44.23 6.29 4.57
N LYS A 195 43.39 7.27 4.22
CA LYS A 195 43.72 8.28 3.21
C LYS A 195 44.85 9.20 3.67
N CYS A 196 44.87 9.61 4.94
CA CYS A 196 45.95 10.39 5.53
C CYS A 196 47.28 9.61 5.53
N LYS A 197 47.27 8.34 5.93
CA LYS A 197 48.46 7.47 5.91
C LYS A 197 49.01 7.28 4.49
N ALA A 198 48.14 7.04 3.51
CA ALA A 198 48.55 6.88 2.12
C ALA A 198 49.18 8.17 1.55
N LYS A 199 48.65 9.34 1.92
CA LYS A 199 49.21 10.64 1.51
C LYS A 199 50.60 10.87 2.12
N ALA A 200 50.76 10.60 3.41
CA ALA A 200 52.06 10.75 4.09
C ALA A 200 53.15 9.82 3.52
N ALA A 201 52.78 8.61 3.07
CA ALA A 201 53.72 7.68 2.42
C ALA A 201 54.17 8.15 1.03
N TYR A 202 53.31 8.89 0.31
CA TYR A 202 53.63 9.42 -1.02
C TYR A 202 54.50 10.68 -0.96
N GLU A 203 54.47 11.42 0.15
CA GLU A 203 55.29 12.61 0.37
C GLU A 203 56.70 12.28 0.91
N GLN A 204 56.99 10.99 1.19
CA GLN A 204 58.29 10.49 1.64
C GLN A 204 59.11 9.77 0.53
N VAL A 205 58.57 9.72 -0.69
CA VAL A 205 59.22 9.19 -1.91
C VAL A 205 59.47 10.35 -2.86
#